data_AF-A0A0B7MHT6-F1
#
_entry.id   AF-A0A0B7MHT6-F1
#
_cell.length_a   1.000
_cell.length_b   1.000
_cell.length_c   1.000
_cell.angle_alpha   90.00
_cell.angle_beta   90.00
_cell.angle_gamma   90.00
#
_symmetry.space_group_name_H-M   'P 1'
#
loop_
_entity.id
_entity.type
_entity.pdbx_description
1 polymer ?
#
loop_
_entity_poly.entity_id
_entity_poly.type
_entity_poly.pdbx_seq_one_letter_code
_entity_poly.pdbx_strand_id
1 'polypeptide(L)'
;MSVSELLRNTARRFPDKTAIHFDNHLVTYKSLDQCVDNLARGLLNLGLKRQEMVGLLLGNCSDFVYSYFAIIRAGGVVVPMNPLYKDEEVKYLLNQAEVVFLITGQSFLPMIKRIWHDIPTLQRVLVTGGETGDRIVSYRELLNMPAEPVEIAIKPNDIAACLFTSGTTGKPKGALLSHSNLVFDVQASTERIQMDSRDQHLCVLPLFHSFALMATLLCPLYTGGSIVVLPQFHPDLVLREITSKKITFFLRYTYHVCFSFVSSREAE
;
A
#
# COMPACT_ATOMS: atom_id res chain seq x y z
N MET A 1 13.09 4.15 14.84
CA MET A 1 12.65 4.60 13.51
C MET A 1 11.29 4.00 13.22
N SER A 2 10.34 4.79 12.74
CA SER A 2 9.05 4.32 12.22
C SER A 2 9.09 4.11 10.69
N VAL A 3 8.10 3.41 10.16
CA VAL A 3 7.90 3.22 8.71
C VAL A 3 7.62 4.56 8.01
N SER A 4 7.00 5.53 8.70
CA SER A 4 6.79 6.87 8.16
C SER A 4 8.11 7.67 8.08
N GLU A 5 8.93 7.58 9.13
CA GLU A 5 10.27 8.19 9.17
C GLU A 5 11.19 7.61 8.10
N LEU A 6 11.10 6.30 7.84
CA LEU A 6 11.80 5.64 6.75
C LEU A 6 11.58 6.35 5.42
N LEU A 7 10.31 6.52 5.02
CA LEU A 7 9.97 7.20 3.76
C LEU A 7 10.47 8.66 3.76
N ARG A 8 10.21 9.39 4.84
CA ARG A 8 10.60 10.81 4.93
C ARG A 8 12.11 11.00 4.85
N ASN A 9 12.89 10.13 5.49
CA ASN A 9 14.35 10.17 5.42
C ASN A 9 14.85 9.89 4.01
N THR A 10 14.27 8.92 3.30
CA THR A 10 14.60 8.66 1.90
C THR A 10 14.23 9.84 1.01
N ALA A 11 13.06 10.45 1.22
CA ALA A 11 12.61 11.58 0.41
C ALA A 11 13.48 12.83 0.59
N ARG A 12 14.01 13.06 1.79
CA ARG A 12 15.02 14.12 2.04
C ARG A 12 16.35 13.83 1.33
N ARG A 13 16.75 12.56 1.20
CA ARG A 13 18.00 12.15 0.54
C ARG A 13 17.91 12.16 -0.98
N PHE A 14 16.77 11.80 -1.55
CA PHE A 14 16.58 11.62 -2.99
C PHE A 14 15.32 12.33 -3.53
N PRO A 15 15.12 13.63 -3.27
CA PRO A 15 13.84 14.31 -3.49
C PRO A 15 13.36 14.24 -4.94
N ASP A 16 14.26 14.45 -5.90
CA ASP A 16 13.93 14.55 -7.33
C ASP A 16 13.99 13.19 -8.05
N LYS A 17 14.38 12.13 -7.34
CA LYS A 17 14.43 10.80 -7.90
C LYS A 17 13.02 10.21 -7.98
N THR A 18 12.75 9.46 -9.05
CA THR A 18 11.50 8.70 -9.18
C THR A 18 11.42 7.63 -8.10
N ALA A 19 10.38 7.69 -7.27
CA ALA A 19 10.00 6.65 -6.33
C ALA A 19 9.10 5.61 -7.00
N ILE A 20 8.07 6.06 -7.73
CA ILE A 20 7.03 5.18 -8.30
C ILE A 20 6.91 5.42 -9.81
N HIS A 21 6.92 4.34 -10.56
CA HIS A 21 6.42 4.29 -11.93
C HIS A 21 5.07 3.56 -11.91
N PHE A 22 4.02 4.22 -12.40
CA PHE A 22 2.70 3.61 -12.54
C PHE A 22 2.04 4.14 -13.81
N ASP A 23 1.64 3.24 -14.71
CA ASP A 23 1.26 3.58 -16.08
C ASP A 23 2.30 4.51 -16.74
N ASN A 24 1.86 5.67 -17.24
CA ASN A 24 2.73 6.70 -17.82
C ASN A 24 3.12 7.80 -16.82
N HIS A 25 2.79 7.63 -15.54
CA HIS A 25 3.06 8.62 -14.50
C HIS A 25 4.30 8.27 -13.69
N LEU A 26 5.12 9.29 -13.45
CA LEU A 26 6.32 9.23 -12.63
C LEU A 26 6.08 10.05 -11.38
N VAL A 27 6.30 9.43 -10.22
CA VAL A 27 6.15 10.07 -8.93
C VAL A 27 7.52 10.16 -8.30
N THR A 28 8.01 11.38 -8.05
CA THR A 28 9.27 11.59 -7.33
C THR A 28 9.08 11.35 -5.83
N TYR A 29 10.17 11.08 -5.10
CA TYR A 29 10.10 10.96 -3.65
C TYR A 29 9.55 12.22 -2.97
N LYS A 30 9.90 13.42 -3.46
CA LYS A 30 9.36 14.68 -2.97
C LYS A 30 7.84 14.75 -3.16
N SER A 31 7.35 14.39 -4.35
CA SER A 31 5.91 14.36 -4.63
C SER A 31 5.20 13.32 -3.77
N LEU A 32 5.78 12.13 -3.61
CA LEU A 32 5.26 11.07 -2.76
C LEU A 32 5.14 11.54 -1.31
N ASP A 33 6.20 12.12 -0.75
CA ASP A 33 6.22 12.60 0.64
C ASP A 33 5.15 13.69 0.88
N GLN A 34 4.98 14.62 -0.07
CA GLN A 34 3.95 15.66 -0.01
C GLN A 34 2.53 15.09 -0.11
N CYS A 35 2.28 14.16 -1.04
CA CYS A 35 0.97 13.50 -1.16
C CYS A 35 0.61 12.73 0.12
N VAL A 36 1.60 12.08 0.73
CA VAL A 36 1.46 11.39 2.01
C VAL A 36 1.13 12.37 3.14
N ASP A 37 1.77 13.55 3.19
CA ASP A 37 1.45 14.58 4.18
C ASP A 37 0.05 15.16 4.01
N ASN A 38 -0.36 15.46 2.78
CA ASN A 38 -1.70 15.97 2.47
C ASN A 38 -2.78 14.97 2.93
N LEU A 39 -2.64 13.71 2.52
CA LEU A 39 -3.61 12.67 2.87
C LEU A 39 -3.59 12.36 4.37
N ALA A 40 -2.43 12.32 5.01
CA ALA A 40 -2.32 12.12 6.46
C ALA A 40 -2.99 13.26 7.23
N ARG A 41 -2.80 14.51 6.80
CA ARG A 41 -3.49 15.67 7.40
C ARG A 41 -5.01 15.57 7.21
N GLY A 42 -5.46 15.16 6.03
CA GLY A 42 -6.87 14.90 5.75
C GLY A 42 -7.47 13.86 6.69
N LEU A 43 -6.80 12.73 6.90
CA LEU A 43 -7.24 11.70 7.85
C LEU A 43 -7.36 12.23 9.29
N LEU A 44 -6.38 13.03 9.74
CA LEU A 44 -6.43 13.66 11.07
C LEU A 44 -7.59 14.65 11.21
N ASN A 45 -7.82 15.47 10.18
CA ASN A 45 -8.92 16.44 10.17
C ASN A 45 -10.30 15.76 10.18
N LEU A 46 -10.39 14.57 9.57
CA LEU A 46 -11.59 13.73 9.65
C LEU A 46 -11.75 13.03 11.01
N GLY A 47 -10.76 13.14 11.90
CA GLY A 47 -10.83 12.65 13.27
C GLY A 47 -10.18 11.28 13.49
N LEU A 48 -9.35 10.78 12.56
CA LEU A 48 -8.58 9.55 12.78
C LEU A 48 -7.70 9.68 14.02
N LYS A 49 -7.84 8.74 14.96
CA LYS A 49 -7.03 8.69 16.18
C LYS A 49 -5.88 7.70 16.04
N ARG A 50 -4.87 7.89 16.89
CA ARG A 50 -3.72 6.99 17.00
C ARG A 50 -4.18 5.56 17.24
N GLN A 51 -3.55 4.61 16.54
CA GLN A 51 -3.79 3.17 16.61
C GLN A 51 -5.19 2.72 16.15
N GLU A 52 -6.01 3.60 15.56
CA GLU A 52 -7.24 3.17 14.89
C GLU A 52 -6.95 2.46 13.56
N MET A 53 -7.78 1.48 13.25
CA MET A 53 -7.61 0.60 12.09
C MET A 53 -8.23 1.24 10.84
N VAL A 54 -7.43 1.33 9.78
CA VAL A 54 -7.85 1.87 8.48
C VAL A 54 -7.75 0.79 7.41
N GLY A 55 -8.89 0.40 6.87
CA GLY A 55 -8.99 -0.53 5.76
C GLY A 55 -8.44 0.08 4.47
N LEU A 56 -7.70 -0.71 3.71
CA LEU A 56 -7.18 -0.33 2.40
C LEU A 56 -7.59 -1.35 1.35
N LEU A 57 -8.68 -1.06 0.63
CA LEU A 57 -9.26 -1.91 -0.41
C LEU A 57 -8.96 -1.31 -1.80
N LEU A 58 -7.70 -1.44 -2.21
CA LEU A 58 -7.20 -0.99 -3.51
C LEU A 58 -6.35 -2.07 -4.15
N GLY A 59 -6.34 -2.11 -5.49
CA GLY A 59 -5.39 -2.92 -6.25
C GLY A 59 -3.99 -2.30 -6.25
N ASN A 60 -3.11 -2.88 -7.06
CA ASN A 60 -1.78 -2.33 -7.28
C ASN A 60 -1.87 -1.00 -8.05
N CYS A 61 -1.71 0.11 -7.35
CA CYS A 61 -1.65 1.44 -7.93
C CYS A 61 -0.90 2.43 -7.03
N SER A 62 -0.62 3.63 -7.55
CA SER A 62 0.02 4.69 -6.76
C SER A 62 -0.81 5.09 -5.53
N ASP A 63 -2.14 5.07 -5.63
CA ASP A 63 -3.03 5.42 -4.52
C ASP A 63 -2.91 4.43 -3.35
N PHE A 64 -2.63 3.15 -3.61
CA PHE A 64 -2.32 2.19 -2.54
C PHE A 64 -1.08 2.65 -1.76
N VAL A 65 -0.03 3.06 -2.46
CA VAL A 65 1.23 3.49 -1.84
C VAL A 65 1.04 4.76 -1.02
N TYR A 66 0.38 5.78 -1.60
CA TYR A 66 0.05 7.01 -0.89
C TYR A 66 -0.76 6.73 0.38
N SER A 67 -1.80 5.93 0.26
CA SER A 67 -2.70 5.58 1.37
C SER A 67 -1.97 4.82 2.46
N TYR A 68 -1.16 3.82 2.11
CA TYR A 68 -0.39 3.02 3.05
C TYR A 68 0.47 3.93 3.95
N PHE A 69 1.28 4.81 3.35
CA PHE A 69 2.14 5.69 4.14
C PHE A 69 1.37 6.82 4.84
N ALA A 70 0.27 7.31 4.27
CA ALA A 70 -0.53 8.37 4.88
C ALA A 70 -1.24 7.92 6.15
N ILE A 71 -1.82 6.71 6.14
CA ILE A 71 -2.42 6.08 7.33
C ILE A 71 -1.37 5.97 8.44
N ILE A 72 -0.21 5.40 8.10
CA ILE A 72 0.90 5.21 9.03
C ILE A 72 1.40 6.56 9.57
N ARG A 73 1.52 7.58 8.71
CA ARG A 73 1.95 8.92 9.10
C ARG A 73 0.96 9.63 10.01
N ALA A 74 -0.34 9.38 9.82
CA ALA A 74 -1.39 9.83 10.72
C ALA A 74 -1.43 9.04 12.05
N GLY A 75 -0.59 8.00 12.20
CA GLY A 75 -0.53 7.15 13.39
C GLY A 75 -1.61 6.07 13.43
N GLY A 76 -2.29 5.81 12.32
CA GLY A 76 -3.24 4.72 12.16
C GLY A 76 -2.57 3.40 11.77
N VAL A 77 -3.33 2.31 11.87
CA VAL A 77 -2.89 0.97 11.50
C VAL A 77 -3.47 0.59 10.14
N VAL A 78 -2.63 0.19 9.18
CA VAL A 78 -3.10 -0.20 7.84
C VAL A 78 -3.63 -1.64 7.85
N VAL A 79 -4.84 -1.84 7.34
CA VAL A 79 -5.43 -3.16 7.11
C VAL A 79 -5.62 -3.36 5.61
N PRO A 80 -4.60 -3.82 4.87
CA PRO A 80 -4.73 -4.00 3.43
C PRO A 80 -5.57 -5.24 3.12
N MET A 81 -6.44 -5.11 2.11
CA MET A 81 -7.48 -6.10 1.81
C MET A 81 -7.39 -6.56 0.36
N ASN A 82 -7.78 -7.80 0.10
CA ASN A 82 -7.83 -8.35 -1.25
C ASN A 82 -8.99 -7.72 -2.04
N PRO A 83 -8.74 -7.01 -3.16
CA PRO A 83 -9.81 -6.44 -3.99
C PRO A 83 -10.68 -7.49 -4.71
N LEU A 84 -10.27 -8.75 -4.71
CA LEU A 84 -11.07 -9.86 -5.26
C LEU A 84 -12.10 -10.41 -4.27
N TYR A 85 -12.06 -9.97 -3.00
CA TYR A 85 -13.02 -10.37 -2.00
C TYR A 85 -14.40 -9.78 -2.25
N LYS A 86 -15.42 -10.55 -1.88
CA LYS A 86 -16.83 -10.18 -1.99
C LYS A 86 -17.37 -9.66 -0.66
N ASP A 87 -18.64 -9.28 -0.68
CA ASP A 87 -19.40 -8.69 0.42
C ASP A 87 -19.10 -9.34 1.78
N GLU A 88 -19.26 -10.66 1.93
CA GLU A 88 -19.08 -11.35 3.21
C GLU A 88 -17.62 -11.38 3.71
N GLU A 89 -16.66 -11.53 2.82
CA GLU A 89 -15.24 -11.57 3.16
C GLU A 89 -14.76 -10.18 3.60
N VAL A 90 -15.13 -9.13 2.84
CA VAL A 90 -14.83 -7.74 3.17
C VAL A 90 -15.51 -7.35 4.49
N LYS A 91 -16.80 -7.66 4.65
CA LYS A 91 -17.56 -7.39 5.88
C LYS A 91 -16.94 -8.08 7.09
N TYR A 92 -16.55 -9.35 6.95
CA TYR A 92 -15.89 -10.10 8.02
C TYR A 92 -14.60 -9.40 8.45
N LEU A 93 -13.71 -9.06 7.51
CA LEU A 93 -12.44 -8.42 7.82
C LEU A 93 -12.61 -7.04 8.45
N LEU A 94 -13.53 -6.22 7.94
CA LEU A 94 -13.80 -4.89 8.49
C LEU A 94 -14.29 -4.97 9.94
N ASN A 95 -15.17 -5.94 10.25
CA ASN A 95 -15.62 -6.18 11.61
C ASN A 95 -14.54 -6.78 12.52
N GLN A 96 -13.79 -7.78 12.04
CA GLN A 96 -12.74 -8.41 12.85
C GLN A 96 -11.61 -7.45 13.22
N ALA A 97 -11.26 -6.52 12.33
CA ALA A 97 -10.27 -5.50 12.60
C ALA A 97 -10.85 -4.23 13.23
N GLU A 98 -12.17 -4.17 13.48
CA GLU A 98 -12.86 -2.98 13.99
C GLU A 98 -12.50 -1.71 13.19
N VAL A 99 -12.48 -1.83 11.86
CA VAL A 99 -12.04 -0.76 10.97
C VAL A 99 -12.92 0.48 11.14
N VAL A 100 -12.27 1.63 11.31
CA VAL A 100 -12.92 2.92 11.55
C VAL A 100 -13.00 3.74 10.26
N PHE A 101 -11.98 3.64 9.41
CA PHE A 101 -11.91 4.33 8.12
C PHE A 101 -11.61 3.32 7.02
N LEU A 102 -12.19 3.49 5.84
CA LEU A 102 -11.87 2.65 4.67
C LEU A 102 -11.46 3.53 3.51
N ILE A 103 -10.29 3.28 2.92
CA ILE A 103 -9.86 3.86 1.64
C ILE A 103 -10.11 2.83 0.54
N THR A 104 -10.88 3.19 -0.48
CA THR A 104 -11.32 2.25 -1.51
C THR A 104 -11.51 2.91 -2.88
N GLY A 105 -11.58 2.06 -3.92
CA GLY A 105 -11.85 2.47 -5.29
C GLY A 105 -13.35 2.72 -5.53
N GLN A 106 -13.67 3.61 -6.49
CA GLN A 106 -15.05 3.89 -6.89
C GLN A 106 -15.84 2.62 -7.27
N SER A 107 -15.19 1.65 -7.90
CA SER A 107 -15.80 0.37 -8.30
C SER A 107 -16.29 -0.47 -7.13
N PHE A 108 -15.69 -0.32 -5.95
CA PHE A 108 -16.07 -1.07 -4.75
C PHE A 108 -17.15 -0.38 -3.93
N LEU A 109 -17.40 0.91 -4.14
CA LEU A 109 -18.35 1.68 -3.34
C LEU A 109 -19.77 1.07 -3.31
N PRO A 110 -20.34 0.55 -4.42
CA PRO A 110 -21.63 -0.12 -4.37
C PRO A 110 -21.66 -1.34 -3.44
N MET A 111 -20.56 -2.12 -3.39
CA MET A 111 -20.43 -3.24 -2.46
C MET A 111 -20.36 -2.75 -1.01
N ILE A 112 -19.52 -1.75 -0.74
CA ILE A 112 -19.37 -1.19 0.61
C ILE A 112 -20.71 -0.65 1.13
N LYS A 113 -21.49 0.05 0.30
CA LYS A 113 -22.82 0.54 0.69
C LYS A 113 -23.78 -0.58 1.11
N ARG A 114 -23.74 -1.75 0.47
CA ARG A 114 -24.60 -2.89 0.83
C ARG A 114 -24.28 -3.44 2.22
N ILE A 115 -22.99 -3.49 2.58
CA ILE A 115 -22.53 -4.09 3.83
C ILE A 115 -22.32 -3.08 4.97
N TRP A 116 -22.35 -1.77 4.70
CA TRP A 116 -21.97 -0.73 5.68
C TRP A 116 -22.84 -0.80 6.95
N HIS A 117 -24.13 -1.09 6.82
CA HIS A 117 -25.02 -1.19 7.98
C HIS A 117 -24.57 -2.27 8.98
N ASP A 118 -23.92 -3.33 8.50
CA ASP A 118 -23.42 -4.44 9.31
C ASP A 118 -22.00 -4.18 9.88
N ILE A 119 -21.46 -2.96 9.73
CA ILE A 119 -20.11 -2.58 10.17
C ILE A 119 -20.21 -1.31 11.02
N PRO A 120 -20.61 -1.44 12.30
CA PRO A 120 -20.92 -0.30 13.17
C PRO A 120 -19.70 0.60 13.44
N THR A 121 -18.48 0.04 13.38
CA THR A 121 -17.23 0.78 13.62
C THR A 121 -16.85 1.70 12.46
N LEU A 122 -17.30 1.44 11.23
CA LEU A 122 -16.84 2.13 10.03
C LEU A 122 -17.44 3.53 9.92
N GLN A 123 -16.72 4.56 10.34
CA GLN A 123 -17.20 5.94 10.41
C GLN A 123 -17.15 6.68 9.07
N ARG A 124 -16.10 6.46 8.27
CA ARG A 124 -15.84 7.18 7.01
C ARG A 124 -15.32 6.25 5.92
N VAL A 125 -15.72 6.50 4.68
CA VAL A 125 -15.19 5.83 3.49
C VAL A 125 -14.61 6.89 2.56
N LEU A 126 -13.31 6.81 2.28
CA LEU A 126 -12.61 7.65 1.33
C LEU A 126 -12.58 6.93 -0.02
N VAL A 127 -13.09 7.58 -1.06
CA VAL A 127 -13.25 6.96 -2.38
C VAL A 127 -12.38 7.68 -3.41
N THR A 128 -11.61 6.93 -4.21
CA THR A 128 -10.72 7.50 -5.24
C THR A 128 -11.42 8.16 -6.42
N GLY A 129 -12.73 7.93 -6.57
CA GLY A 129 -13.61 8.60 -7.51
C GLY A 129 -14.17 9.92 -6.97
N GLY A 130 -15.17 10.47 -7.67
CA GLY A 130 -15.75 11.79 -7.36
C GLY A 130 -16.98 11.77 -6.47
N GLU A 131 -17.43 10.61 -6.00
CA GLU A 131 -18.64 10.54 -5.17
C GLU A 131 -18.37 11.03 -3.74
N THR A 132 -19.24 11.92 -3.24
CA THR A 132 -19.16 12.49 -1.89
C THR A 132 -20.53 12.43 -1.20
N GLY A 133 -20.53 12.41 0.14
CA GLY A 133 -21.72 12.39 0.98
C GLY A 133 -21.34 12.50 2.46
N ASP A 134 -22.32 12.45 3.36
CA ASP A 134 -22.10 12.69 4.80
C ASP A 134 -20.95 11.86 5.41
N ARG A 135 -20.86 10.58 5.03
CA ARG A 135 -19.80 9.66 5.48
C ARG A 135 -18.84 9.22 4.36
N ILE A 136 -19.05 9.71 3.13
CA ILE A 136 -18.26 9.38 1.95
C ILE A 136 -17.43 10.60 1.57
N VAL A 137 -16.11 10.48 1.65
CA VAL A 137 -15.17 11.58 1.44
C VAL A 137 -14.42 11.39 0.13
N SER A 138 -14.21 12.48 -0.60
CA SER A 138 -13.36 12.48 -1.79
C SER A 138 -11.90 12.29 -1.40
N TYR A 139 -11.33 11.15 -1.79
CA TYR A 139 -9.90 10.88 -1.59
C TYR A 139 -9.03 11.88 -2.36
N ARG A 140 -9.48 12.27 -3.56
CA ARG A 140 -8.73 13.19 -4.44
C ARG A 140 -8.65 14.60 -3.87
N GLU A 141 -9.70 15.07 -3.19
CA GLU A 141 -9.69 16.36 -2.51
C GLU A 141 -8.63 16.38 -1.39
N LEU A 142 -8.57 15.34 -0.56
CA LEU A 142 -7.56 15.27 0.51
C LEU A 142 -6.14 15.12 -0.04
N LEU A 143 -5.95 14.32 -1.09
CA LEU A 143 -4.64 14.14 -1.72
C LEU A 143 -4.09 15.44 -2.30
N ASN A 144 -4.97 16.25 -2.90
CA ASN A 144 -4.61 17.48 -3.61
C ASN A 144 -4.67 18.74 -2.73
N MET A 145 -5.15 18.65 -1.49
CA MET A 145 -5.17 19.76 -0.54
C MET A 145 -3.78 19.91 0.10
N PRO A 146 -3.00 20.97 -0.23
CA PRO A 146 -1.68 21.14 0.34
C PRO A 146 -1.75 21.29 1.85
N ALA A 147 -0.88 20.59 2.55
CA ALA A 147 -0.79 20.63 4.00
C ALA A 147 0.66 20.80 4.47
N GLU A 148 0.80 21.41 5.65
CA GLU A 148 2.06 21.41 6.39
C GLU A 148 2.46 19.98 6.77
N PRO A 149 3.77 19.67 6.83
CA PRO A 149 4.27 18.35 7.18
C PRO A 149 3.63 17.79 8.45
N VAL A 150 3.18 16.54 8.41
CA VAL A 150 2.62 15.85 9.57
C VAL A 150 3.77 15.29 10.39
N GLU A 151 3.85 15.68 11.67
CA GLU A 151 4.84 15.18 12.64
C GLU A 151 4.11 14.63 13.87
N ILE A 152 3.85 13.33 13.87
CA ILE A 152 3.26 12.61 15.01
C ILE A 152 4.32 11.70 15.62
N ALA A 153 4.40 11.70 16.95
CA ALA A 153 5.30 10.84 17.70
C ALA A 153 4.84 9.37 17.64
N ILE A 154 5.40 8.59 16.72
CA ILE A 154 5.13 7.16 16.55
C ILE A 154 6.17 6.35 17.34
N LYS A 155 5.71 5.43 18.20
CA LYS A 155 6.61 4.56 18.98
C LYS A 155 6.99 3.34 18.14
N PRO A 156 8.21 2.77 18.30
CA PRO A 156 8.61 1.57 17.57
C PRO A 156 7.68 0.36 17.76
N ASN A 157 7.04 0.24 18.92
CA ASN A 157 6.12 -0.85 19.24
C ASN A 157 4.64 -0.54 18.93
N ASP A 158 4.33 0.64 18.40
CA ASP A 158 3.03 0.91 17.79
C ASP A 158 2.83 -0.05 16.60
N ILE A 159 1.58 -0.38 16.31
CA ILE A 159 1.23 -1.30 15.22
C ILE A 159 1.18 -0.48 13.93
N ALA A 160 1.92 -0.92 12.90
CA ALA A 160 1.93 -0.27 11.60
C ALA A 160 0.93 -0.92 10.63
N ALA A 161 0.79 -2.24 10.69
CA ALA A 161 -0.07 -2.99 9.80
C ALA A 161 -0.72 -4.19 10.50
N CYS A 162 -1.95 -4.52 10.09
CA CYS A 162 -2.64 -5.76 10.42
C CYS A 162 -2.85 -6.55 9.13
N LEU A 163 -2.09 -7.62 8.93
CA LEU A 163 -2.14 -8.45 7.73
C LEU A 163 -2.93 -9.72 7.99
N PHE A 164 -4.01 -9.93 7.25
CA PHE A 164 -4.82 -11.14 7.41
C PHE A 164 -4.21 -12.33 6.68
N THR A 165 -4.20 -13.48 7.36
CA THR A 165 -3.75 -14.76 6.80
C THR A 165 -4.87 -15.80 6.87
N SER A 166 -4.84 -16.79 5.99
CA SER A 166 -5.73 -17.95 6.07
C SER A 166 -5.42 -18.72 7.37
N GLY A 167 -6.25 -18.52 8.39
CA GLY A 167 -6.08 -19.22 9.65
C GLY A 167 -6.30 -20.73 9.48
N THR A 168 -5.60 -21.54 10.27
CA THR A 168 -5.77 -23.01 10.30
C THR A 168 -7.18 -23.44 10.68
N THR A 169 -7.94 -22.56 11.35
CA THR A 169 -9.34 -22.74 11.76
C THR A 169 -10.35 -22.32 10.69
N GLY A 170 -9.91 -22.07 9.45
CA GLY A 170 -10.74 -21.64 8.30
C GLY A 170 -11.09 -20.15 8.28
N LYS A 171 -11.13 -19.48 9.43
CA LYS A 171 -11.35 -18.03 9.55
C LYS A 171 -10.04 -17.24 9.50
N PRO A 172 -9.95 -16.18 8.67
CA PRO A 172 -8.76 -15.34 8.63
C PRO A 172 -8.44 -14.69 9.98
N LYS A 173 -7.15 -14.62 10.31
CA LYS A 173 -6.63 -14.00 11.54
C LYS A 173 -5.71 -12.83 11.18
N GLY A 174 -5.85 -11.71 11.88
CA GLY A 174 -5.00 -10.53 11.71
C GLY A 174 -3.65 -10.69 12.41
N ALA A 175 -2.57 -10.71 11.65
CA ALA A 175 -1.21 -10.62 12.16
C ALA A 175 -0.83 -9.14 12.34
N LEU A 176 -0.67 -8.72 13.60
CA LEU A 176 -0.29 -7.35 13.95
C LEU A 176 1.24 -7.22 13.84
N LEU A 177 1.69 -6.28 13.02
CA LEU A 177 3.10 -6.00 12.79
C LEU A 177 3.41 -4.59 13.29
N SER A 178 4.36 -4.50 14.23
CA SER A 178 4.83 -3.22 14.72
C SER A 178 5.70 -2.51 13.69
N HIS A 179 5.92 -1.20 13.89
CA HIS A 179 6.93 -0.49 13.13
C HIS A 179 8.32 -1.12 13.23
N SER A 180 8.71 -1.56 14.43
CA SER A 180 10.00 -2.23 14.65
C SER A 180 10.10 -3.56 13.89
N ASN A 181 9.02 -4.35 13.77
CA ASN A 181 9.01 -5.56 12.96
C ASN A 181 9.31 -5.24 11.49
N LEU A 182 8.57 -4.29 10.91
CA LEU A 182 8.69 -3.96 9.49
C LEU A 182 10.04 -3.30 9.17
N VAL A 183 10.49 -2.37 10.01
CA VAL A 183 11.78 -1.69 9.81
C VAL A 183 12.93 -2.68 9.93
N PHE A 184 12.90 -3.58 10.92
CA PHE A 184 13.95 -4.59 11.08
C PHE A 184 14.03 -5.52 9.86
N ASP A 185 12.88 -6.03 9.38
CA ASP A 185 12.84 -6.92 8.22
C ASP A 185 13.38 -6.25 6.95
N VAL A 186 13.00 -4.99 6.71
CA VAL A 186 13.49 -4.20 5.57
C VAL A 186 15.00 -3.97 5.66
N GLN A 187 15.52 -3.62 6.83
CA GLN A 187 16.96 -3.43 7.04
C GLN A 187 17.74 -4.73 6.80
N ALA A 188 17.30 -5.83 7.42
CA ALA A 188 17.95 -7.12 7.26
C ALA A 188 17.89 -7.62 5.82
N SER A 189 16.75 -7.45 5.15
CA SER A 189 16.55 -7.90 3.77
C SER A 189 17.39 -7.09 2.78
N THR A 190 17.39 -5.76 2.90
CA THR A 190 18.14 -4.88 1.99
C THR A 190 19.66 -5.02 2.16
N GLU A 191 20.15 -5.21 3.39
CA GLU A 191 21.55 -5.51 3.65
C GLU A 191 21.97 -6.87 3.08
N ARG A 192 21.19 -7.92 3.36
CA ARG A 192 21.49 -9.29 2.93
C ARG A 192 21.47 -9.45 1.40
N ILE A 193 20.55 -8.76 0.73
CA ILE A 193 20.41 -8.82 -0.73
C ILE A 193 21.28 -7.77 -1.42
N GLN A 194 21.90 -6.86 -0.66
CA GLN A 194 22.72 -5.75 -1.14
C GLN A 194 21.95 -4.81 -2.08
N MET A 195 20.70 -4.52 -1.71
CA MET A 195 19.88 -3.54 -2.43
C MET A 195 20.38 -2.13 -2.18
N ASP A 196 20.32 -1.28 -3.19
CA ASP A 196 20.66 0.12 -3.07
C ASP A 196 19.73 1.03 -3.88
N SER A 197 20.04 2.32 -3.88
CA SER A 197 19.19 3.30 -4.53
C SER A 197 19.08 3.07 -6.05
N ARG A 198 20.05 2.44 -6.71
CA ARG A 198 20.04 2.22 -8.16
C ARG A 198 19.01 1.19 -8.60
N ASP A 199 18.46 0.43 -7.66
CA ASP A 199 17.54 -0.65 -7.96
C ASP A 199 16.17 -0.18 -8.46
N GLN A 200 15.64 -0.96 -9.40
CA GLN A 200 14.32 -0.83 -9.98
C GLN A 200 13.55 -2.13 -9.70
N HIS A 201 12.56 -2.07 -8.80
CA HIS A 201 11.78 -3.21 -8.36
C HIS A 201 10.50 -3.32 -9.16
N LEU A 202 10.23 -4.48 -9.75
CA LEU A 202 8.93 -4.73 -10.36
C LEU A 202 7.91 -5.21 -9.32
N CYS A 203 6.80 -4.50 -9.20
CA CYS A 203 5.68 -4.82 -8.32
C CYS A 203 4.46 -5.24 -9.14
N VAL A 204 4.36 -6.53 -9.44
CA VAL A 204 3.16 -7.14 -10.04
C VAL A 204 2.43 -8.06 -9.07
N LEU A 205 3.08 -8.46 -7.97
CA LEU A 205 2.44 -9.20 -6.90
C LEU A 205 1.51 -8.27 -6.09
N PRO A 206 0.41 -8.79 -5.51
CA PRO A 206 -0.57 -7.92 -4.88
C PRO A 206 -0.01 -7.27 -3.61
N LEU A 207 -0.03 -5.93 -3.55
CA LEU A 207 0.54 -5.13 -2.47
C LEU A 207 -0.14 -5.36 -1.10
N PHE A 208 -1.35 -5.93 -1.09
CA PHE A 208 -2.02 -6.31 0.14
C PHE A 208 -1.43 -7.57 0.80
N HIS A 209 -0.58 -8.32 0.10
CA HIS A 209 0.16 -9.45 0.67
C HIS A 209 1.49 -9.00 1.27
N SER A 210 1.85 -9.57 2.42
CA SER A 210 3.08 -9.25 3.17
C SER A 210 4.34 -9.30 2.32
N PHE A 211 4.48 -10.33 1.47
CA PHE A 211 5.68 -10.52 0.67
C PHE A 211 5.90 -9.37 -0.34
N ALA A 212 4.87 -8.99 -1.09
CA ALA A 212 4.94 -7.86 -2.02
C ALA A 212 5.15 -6.55 -1.25
N LEU A 213 4.39 -6.36 -0.17
CA LEU A 213 4.51 -5.18 0.68
C LEU A 213 5.95 -4.98 1.18
N MET A 214 6.63 -6.03 1.65
CA MET A 214 8.00 -5.92 2.12
C MET A 214 8.98 -5.74 0.96
N ALA A 215 8.98 -6.66 0.00
CA ALA A 215 10.06 -6.79 -0.96
C ALA A 215 9.95 -5.84 -2.17
N THR A 216 8.74 -5.40 -2.53
CA THR A 216 8.51 -4.52 -3.68
C THR A 216 8.06 -3.12 -3.29
N LEU A 217 7.58 -2.89 -2.06
CA LEU A 217 7.25 -1.54 -1.59
C LEU A 217 8.26 -1.02 -0.55
N LEU A 218 8.39 -1.66 0.62
CA LEU A 218 9.19 -1.07 1.70
C LEU A 218 10.70 -1.12 1.45
N CYS A 219 11.22 -2.24 0.93
CA CYS A 219 12.65 -2.38 0.62
C CYS A 219 13.17 -1.31 -0.36
N PRO A 220 12.60 -1.12 -1.57
CA PRO A 220 13.09 -0.10 -2.49
C PRO A 220 12.95 1.32 -1.92
N LEU A 221 11.85 1.61 -1.21
CA LEU A 221 11.64 2.94 -0.63
C LEU A 221 12.54 3.22 0.59
N TYR A 222 13.09 2.19 1.24
CA TYR A 222 14.14 2.34 2.25
C TYR A 222 15.48 2.69 1.64
N THR A 223 15.87 2.01 0.55
CA THR A 223 17.19 2.20 -0.08
C THR A 223 17.26 3.43 -0.97
N GLY A 224 16.12 4.02 -1.35
CA GLY A 224 16.05 5.08 -2.36
C GLY A 224 15.98 4.54 -3.79
N GLY A 225 15.59 3.27 -3.96
CA GLY A 225 15.27 2.63 -5.22
C GLY A 225 13.98 3.17 -5.84
N SER A 226 13.53 2.55 -6.93
CA SER A 226 12.22 2.83 -7.50
C SER A 226 11.38 1.56 -7.59
N ILE A 227 10.07 1.72 -7.55
CA ILE A 227 9.08 0.67 -7.74
C ILE A 227 8.33 0.92 -9.05
N VAL A 228 8.27 -0.10 -9.91
CA VAL A 228 7.42 -0.14 -11.11
C VAL A 228 6.18 -0.96 -10.80
N VAL A 229 5.05 -0.29 -10.62
CA VAL A 229 3.79 -0.90 -10.19
C VAL A 229 2.98 -1.32 -11.41
N LEU A 230 2.66 -2.61 -11.49
CA LEU A 230 1.74 -3.16 -12.47
C LEU A 230 0.41 -3.54 -11.80
N PRO A 231 -0.74 -3.07 -12.34
CA PRO A 231 -2.05 -3.41 -11.80
C PRO A 231 -2.33 -4.91 -11.79
N GLN A 232 -1.91 -5.61 -12.85
CA GLN A 232 -2.18 -7.01 -13.10
C GLN A 232 -1.00 -7.67 -13.82
N PHE A 233 -0.92 -9.00 -13.69
CA PHE A 233 0.09 -9.79 -14.37
C PHE A 233 -0.32 -10.07 -15.82
N HIS A 234 0.48 -9.56 -16.76
CA HIS A 234 0.44 -9.95 -18.17
C HIS A 234 1.88 -10.24 -18.61
N PRO A 235 2.20 -11.47 -19.11
CA PRO A 235 3.57 -11.86 -19.44
C PRO A 235 4.29 -10.85 -20.36
N ASP A 236 3.65 -10.45 -21.46
CA ASP A 236 4.26 -9.56 -22.44
C ASP A 236 4.53 -8.16 -21.87
N LEU A 237 3.60 -7.65 -21.05
CA LEU A 237 3.76 -6.37 -20.37
C LEU A 237 4.92 -6.44 -19.36
N VAL A 238 5.03 -7.53 -18.61
CA VAL A 238 6.13 -7.73 -17.66
C VAL A 238 7.47 -7.76 -18.38
N LEU A 239 7.62 -8.55 -19.46
CA LEU A 239 8.86 -8.59 -20.24
C LEU A 239 9.21 -7.22 -20.83
N ARG A 240 8.21 -6.51 -21.34
CA ARG A 240 8.36 -5.15 -21.85
C ARG A 240 8.86 -4.20 -20.76
N GLU A 241 8.26 -4.20 -19.58
CA GLU A 241 8.66 -3.32 -18.48
C GLU A 241 10.03 -3.69 -17.90
N ILE A 242 10.38 -4.98 -17.82
CA ILE A 242 11.73 -5.43 -17.43
C ILE A 242 12.78 -4.78 -18.33
N THR A 243 12.55 -4.80 -19.63
CA THR A 243 13.49 -4.27 -20.62
C THR A 243 13.47 -2.74 -20.65
N SER A 244 12.28 -2.13 -20.71
CA SER A 244 12.11 -0.69 -20.90
C SER A 244 12.53 0.13 -19.69
N LYS A 245 12.26 -0.38 -18.47
CA LYS A 245 12.59 0.28 -17.20
C LYS A 245 13.88 -0.21 -16.57
N LYS A 246 14.56 -1.16 -17.22
CA LYS A 246 15.80 -1.79 -16.72
C LYS A 246 15.63 -2.32 -15.29
N ILE A 247 14.59 -3.12 -15.10
CA ILE A 247 14.29 -3.73 -13.79
C ILE A 247 15.50 -4.53 -13.32
N THR A 248 16.00 -4.20 -12.13
CA THR A 248 17.14 -4.89 -11.50
C THR A 248 16.67 -5.91 -10.46
N PHE A 249 15.48 -5.69 -9.90
CA PHE A 249 14.90 -6.56 -8.89
C PHE A 249 13.56 -7.13 -9.34
N PHE A 250 13.59 -8.41 -9.69
CA PHE A 250 12.45 -9.20 -10.10
C PHE A 250 12.46 -10.50 -9.30
N LEU A 251 11.60 -10.58 -8.29
CA LEU A 251 11.55 -11.75 -7.40
C LEU A 251 11.06 -12.97 -8.17
N ARG A 252 11.75 -14.10 -8.00
CA ARG A 252 11.35 -15.38 -8.59
C ARG A 252 9.95 -15.73 -8.08
N TYR A 253 9.00 -15.80 -9.01
CA TYR A 253 7.57 -15.90 -8.73
C TYR A 253 7.16 -17.30 -8.26
N THR A 254 5.89 -17.43 -7.86
CA THR A 254 5.20 -18.72 -7.78
C THR A 254 5.40 -19.50 -9.09
N TYR A 255 5.48 -20.83 -9.00
CA TYR A 255 5.75 -21.73 -10.13
C TYR A 255 4.93 -21.38 -11.40
N HIS A 256 3.67 -20.98 -11.24
CA HIS A 256 2.77 -20.63 -12.35
C HIS A 256 3.25 -19.45 -13.21
N VAL A 257 3.80 -18.40 -12.61
CA VAL A 257 4.25 -17.22 -13.37
C VAL A 257 5.50 -17.54 -14.18
N CYS A 258 6.44 -18.29 -13.62
CA CYS A 258 7.62 -18.77 -14.35
C CYS A 258 7.20 -19.66 -15.53
N PHE A 259 6.20 -20.53 -15.33
CA PHE A 259 5.70 -21.39 -16.40
C PHE A 259 5.10 -20.58 -17.55
N SER A 260 4.32 -19.53 -17.27
CA SER A 260 3.72 -18.68 -18.31
C SER A 260 4.75 -18.01 -19.24
N PHE A 261 5.92 -17.62 -18.72
CA PHE A 261 7.01 -17.06 -19.54
C PHE A 261 7.72 -18.10 -20.43
N VAL A 262 7.73 -19.36 -20.01
CA VAL A 262 8.34 -20.46 -20.77
C VAL A 262 7.37 -20.92 -21.86
N SER A 263 6.09 -21.10 -21.51
CA SER A 263 5.07 -21.54 -22.45
C SER A 263 4.75 -20.52 -23.53
N SER A 264 4.93 -19.21 -23.28
CA SER A 264 4.73 -18.18 -24.31
C SER A 264 5.81 -18.19 -25.40
N ARG A 265 6.96 -18.83 -25.15
CA ARG A 265 8.03 -19.03 -26.15
C ARG A 265 7.88 -20.33 -26.95
N GLU A 266 7.07 -21.27 -26.48
CA GLU A 266 6.81 -22.54 -27.19
C GLU A 266 5.63 -22.43 -28.19
N ALA A 267 4.94 -21.29 -28.19
CA ALA A 267 3.81 -21.00 -29.09
C ALA A 267 4.16 -20.09 -30.28
N GLU A 268 5.44 -19.68 -30.41
CA GLU A 268 6.04 -19.05 -31.60
C GLU A 268 6.91 -20.05 -32.35
#